data_AF-A0A060ID14-F1
#
_entry.id   AF-A0A060ID14-F1
#
_cell.length_a   1.000
_cell.length_b   1.000
_cell.length_c   1.000
_cell.angle_alpha   90.00
_cell.angle_beta   90.00
_cell.angle_gamma   90.00
#
_symmetry.space_group_name_H-M   'P 1'
#
loop_
_entity.id
_entity.type
_entity.pdbx_description
1 polymer ?
#
loop_
_entity_poly.entity_id
_entity_poly.type
_entity_poly.pdbx_seq_one_letter_code
_entity_poly.pdbx_strand_id
1 'polypeptide(L)'
;MAGRRLISVTLLSSLVLFGTLALAQAKKKSSEDLKEVTHKVYFDVEIAGKPAGRIVMGLFGKTVPKTAENFRALCTGEKGVGKS
;
A
#
# COMPACT_ATOMS: atom_id res chain seq x y z
N MET A 1 -40.30 -1.16 38.98
CA MET A 1 -38.98 -1.83 38.80
C MET A 1 -38.66 -2.17 37.33
N ALA A 2 -39.38 -1.65 36.33
CA ALA A 2 -39.18 -1.98 34.90
C ALA A 2 -38.27 -0.98 34.14
N GLY A 3 -38.32 0.31 34.46
CA GLY A 3 -37.61 1.36 33.71
C GLY A 3 -36.08 1.33 33.77
N ARG A 4 -35.49 0.92 34.91
CA ARG A 4 -34.01 0.80 35.05
C ARG A 4 -33.43 -0.39 34.25
N ARG A 5 -34.19 -1.47 34.09
CA ARG A 5 -33.77 -2.64 33.30
C ARG A 5 -33.80 -2.33 31.80
N LEU A 6 -34.76 -1.52 31.35
CA LEU A 6 -34.91 -1.15 29.95
C LEU A 6 -33.77 -0.25 29.44
N ILE A 7 -33.35 0.75 30.24
CA ILE A 7 -32.22 1.64 29.91
C ILE A 7 -30.89 0.88 29.87
N SER A 8 -30.71 -0.10 30.76
CA SER A 8 -29.50 -0.94 30.77
C SER A 8 -29.38 -1.83 29.54
N VAL A 9 -30.51 -2.35 29.04
CA VAL A 9 -30.54 -3.23 27.86
C VAL A 9 -30.33 -2.42 26.57
N THR A 10 -30.89 -1.21 26.48
CA THR A 10 -30.65 -0.33 25.34
C THR A 10 -29.22 0.20 25.28
N LEU A 11 -28.58 0.50 26.43
CA LEU A 11 -27.15 0.86 26.49
C LEU A 11 -26.23 -0.29 26.08
N LEU A 12 -26.52 -1.53 26.52
CA LEU A 12 -25.72 -2.69 26.11
C LEU A 12 -25.86 -2.96 24.61
N SER A 13 -27.08 -2.86 24.09
CA SER A 13 -27.39 -3.02 22.66
C SER A 13 -26.65 -1.99 21.79
N SER A 14 -26.60 -0.72 22.21
CA SER A 14 -25.91 0.32 21.45
C SER A 14 -24.39 0.14 21.47
N LEU A 15 -23.83 -0.35 22.59
CA LEU A 15 -22.41 -0.63 22.72
C LEU A 15 -21.96 -1.80 21.82
N VAL A 16 -22.79 -2.86 21.73
CA VAL A 16 -22.55 -3.99 20.82
C VAL A 16 -22.65 -3.56 19.35
N LEU A 17 -23.59 -2.69 19.00
CA LEU A 17 -23.75 -2.17 17.64
C LEU A 17 -22.57 -1.27 17.23
N PHE A 18 -22.08 -0.42 18.13
CA PHE A 18 -20.89 0.38 17.89
C PHE A 18 -19.62 -0.48 17.76
N GLY A 19 -19.47 -1.51 18.60
CA GLY A 19 -18.34 -2.44 18.54
C GLY A 19 -18.29 -3.21 17.22
N THR A 20 -19.43 -3.71 16.74
CA THR A 20 -19.52 -4.43 15.45
C THR A 20 -19.28 -3.50 14.26
N LEU A 21 -19.75 -2.24 14.31
CA LEU A 21 -19.48 -1.24 13.29
C LEU A 21 -18.00 -0.83 13.24
N ALA A 22 -17.34 -0.69 14.40
CA ALA A 22 -15.91 -0.40 14.47
C ALA A 22 -15.06 -1.55 13.87
N LEU A 23 -15.43 -2.80 14.13
CA LEU A 23 -14.79 -3.98 13.51
C LEU A 23 -15.00 -4.04 12.00
N ALA A 24 -16.15 -3.56 11.48
CA ALA A 24 -16.41 -3.52 10.04
C ALA A 24 -15.52 -2.50 9.29
N GLN A 25 -15.14 -1.39 9.93
CA GLN A 25 -14.30 -0.35 9.31
C GLN A 25 -12.80 -0.71 9.26
N ALA A 26 -12.36 -1.77 9.94
CA ALA A 26 -10.94 -2.08 10.10
C ALA A 26 -10.29 -2.79 8.89
N LYS A 27 -11.05 -3.23 7.86
CA LYS A 27 -10.54 -4.20 6.87
C LYS A 27 -10.49 -3.73 5.40
N LYS A 28 -10.52 -2.43 5.10
CA LYS A 28 -10.62 -1.96 3.70
C LYS A 28 -9.66 -0.81 3.36
N LYS A 29 -8.34 -1.04 3.47
CA LYS A 29 -7.33 -0.08 2.99
C LYS A 29 -6.04 -0.74 2.49
N SER A 30 -6.14 -1.85 1.77
CA SER A 30 -4.94 -2.62 1.38
C SER A 30 -4.83 -2.93 -0.11
N SER A 31 -5.86 -2.70 -0.93
CA SER A 31 -5.83 -3.09 -2.34
C SER A 31 -6.05 -1.95 -3.34
N GLU A 32 -6.54 -0.78 -2.91
CA GLU A 32 -6.87 0.29 -3.84
C GLU A 32 -5.72 1.25 -4.14
N ASP A 33 -4.68 1.27 -3.31
CA ASP A 33 -3.64 2.28 -3.44
C ASP A 33 -2.68 2.02 -4.61
N LEU A 34 -2.57 0.80 -5.16
CA LEU A 34 -1.61 0.44 -6.23
C LEU A 34 -2.14 0.54 -7.67
N LYS A 35 -3.14 1.38 -7.95
CA LYS A 35 -3.83 1.35 -9.25
C LYS A 35 -3.11 2.10 -10.39
N GLU A 36 -2.21 3.04 -10.08
CA GLU A 36 -1.65 3.95 -11.10
C GLU A 36 -0.13 3.86 -11.22
N VAL A 37 0.33 3.39 -12.40
CA VAL A 37 1.74 3.41 -12.78
C VAL A 37 2.11 4.83 -13.23
N THR A 38 3.01 5.48 -12.49
CA THR A 38 3.46 6.85 -12.81
C THR A 38 4.79 6.90 -13.53
N HIS A 39 5.63 5.87 -13.38
CA HIS A 39 6.93 5.78 -14.03
C HIS A 39 7.14 4.36 -14.57
N LYS A 40 8.00 4.23 -15.59
CA LYS A 40 8.44 2.93 -16.10
C LYS A 40 9.97 2.92 -16.17
N VAL A 41 10.57 1.82 -15.73
CA VAL A 41 12.01 1.55 -15.83
C VAL A 41 12.23 0.17 -16.42
N TYR A 42 13.44 -0.14 -16.87
CA TYR A 42 13.74 -1.44 -17.46
C TYR A 42 15.12 -1.94 -17.10
N PHE A 43 15.27 -3.26 -17.13
CA PHE A 43 16.56 -3.95 -17.08
C PHE A 43 16.71 -4.77 -18.36
N ASP A 44 17.84 -4.58 -19.04
CA ASP A 44 18.34 -5.53 -20.02
C ASP A 44 19.18 -6.56 -19.26
N VAL A 45 18.76 -7.82 -19.32
CA VAL A 45 19.34 -8.90 -18.51
C VAL A 45 20.17 -9.82 -19.40
N GLU A 46 21.33 -10.23 -18.90
CA GLU A 46 22.17 -11.26 -19.52
C GLU A 46 22.34 -12.45 -18.56
N ILE A 47 22.36 -13.66 -19.11
CA ILE A 47 22.64 -14.91 -18.38
C ILE A 47 23.83 -15.58 -19.05
N ALA A 48 24.92 -15.75 -18.29
CA ALA A 48 26.20 -16.26 -18.81
C ALA A 48 26.70 -15.49 -20.06
N GLY A 49 26.56 -14.15 -20.05
CA GLY A 49 26.97 -13.26 -21.14
C GLY A 49 26.09 -13.33 -22.38
N LYS A 50 24.93 -13.99 -22.32
CA LYS A 50 23.96 -14.04 -23.42
C LYS A 50 22.73 -13.19 -23.07
N PRO A 51 22.22 -12.37 -24.01
CA PRO A 51 21.00 -11.60 -23.80
C PRO A 51 19.82 -12.51 -23.43
N ALA A 52 19.22 -12.28 -22.27
CA ALA A 52 18.04 -12.99 -21.77
C ALA A 52 16.75 -12.18 -21.94
N GLY A 53 16.86 -10.95 -22.44
CA GLY A 53 15.73 -10.08 -22.77
C GLY A 53 15.61 -8.87 -21.84
N ARG A 54 14.50 -8.15 -21.97
CA ARG A 54 14.20 -6.92 -21.24
C ARG A 54 13.04 -7.11 -20.28
N ILE A 55 13.25 -6.74 -19.02
CA ILE A 55 12.18 -6.64 -18.02
C ILE A 55 11.77 -5.18 -17.92
N VAL A 56 10.48 -4.87 -18.09
CA VAL A 56 9.93 -3.53 -17.91
C VAL A 56 9.07 -3.50 -16.66
N MET A 57 9.37 -2.58 -15.73
CA MET A 57 8.69 -2.44 -14.45
C MET A 57 7.98 -1.10 -14.37
N GLY A 58 6.71 -1.12 -13.98
CA GLY A 58 5.94 0.07 -13.62
C GLY A 58 6.12 0.41 -12.14
N LEU A 59 6.33 1.68 -11.83
CA LEU A 59 6.45 2.17 -10.45
C LEU A 59 5.22 2.98 -10.06
N PHE A 60 4.74 2.76 -8.83
CA PHE A 60 3.54 3.38 -8.27
C PHE A 60 3.89 4.64 -7.47
N GLY A 61 4.34 5.70 -8.14
CA GLY A 61 4.84 6.91 -7.47
C GLY A 61 3.78 7.72 -6.72
N LYS A 62 2.49 7.54 -7.00
CA LYS A 62 1.42 8.14 -6.18
C LYS A 62 1.24 7.41 -4.85
N THR A 63 1.45 6.10 -4.84
CA THR A 63 1.29 5.22 -3.67
C THR A 63 2.51 5.24 -2.77
N VAL A 64 3.70 5.10 -3.38
CA VAL A 64 4.99 4.96 -2.71
C VAL A 64 6.01 5.94 -3.30
N PRO A 65 5.80 7.26 -3.15
CA PRO A 65 6.58 8.28 -3.87
C PRO A 65 8.08 8.16 -3.59
N LYS A 66 8.48 8.01 -2.32
CA LYS A 66 9.91 7.92 -1.94
C LYS A 66 10.58 6.68 -2.52
N THR A 67 9.89 5.54 -2.49
CA THR A 67 10.42 4.25 -3.00
C THR A 67 10.53 4.27 -4.51
N ALA A 68 9.49 4.76 -5.20
CA ALA A 68 9.48 4.86 -6.65
C ALA A 68 10.57 5.82 -7.16
N GLU A 69 10.72 6.98 -6.50
CA GLU A 69 11.76 7.96 -6.81
C GLU A 69 13.17 7.39 -6.63
N ASN A 70 13.42 6.75 -5.49
CA ASN A 70 14.71 6.13 -5.21
C ASN A 70 15.06 5.08 -6.26
N PHE A 71 14.14 4.16 -6.58
CA PHE A 71 14.39 3.11 -7.56
C PHE A 71 14.58 3.68 -8.97
N ARG A 72 13.80 4.70 -9.36
CA ARG A 72 13.98 5.39 -10.64
C ARG A 72 15.37 6.02 -10.74
N ALA A 73 15.80 6.74 -9.71
CA ALA A 73 17.11 7.41 -9.69
C ALA A 73 18.27 6.41 -9.72
N LEU A 74 18.13 5.25 -9.07
CA LEU A 74 19.12 4.17 -9.17
C LEU A 74 19.18 3.59 -10.58
N CYS A 75 18.05 3.44 -11.28
CA CYS A 75 18.03 2.96 -12.66
C CYS A 75 18.66 3.97 -13.64
N THR A 76 18.52 5.28 -13.41
CA THR A 76 19.11 6.32 -14.28
C THR A 76 20.57 6.64 -13.92
N GLY A 77 20.99 6.39 -12.69
CA GLY A 77 22.31 6.78 -12.20
C GLY A 77 22.50 8.29 -12.01
N GLU A 78 21.43 9.08 -12.09
CA GLU A 78 21.48 10.55 -12.10
C GLU A 78 22.04 11.17 -10.80
N LYS A 79 22.13 10.39 -9.72
CA LYS A 79 22.61 10.85 -8.41
C LYS A 79 24.08 10.50 -8.14
N GLY A 80 24.79 9.92 -9.11
CA GLY A 80 26.22 9.60 -8.99
C GLY A 80 26.50 8.43 -8.04
N VAL A 81 27.71 8.44 -7.44
CA VAL A 81 28.22 7.34 -6.61
C VAL A 81 27.99 7.64 -5.12
N GLY A 82 27.45 6.66 -4.39
CA GLY A 82 27.27 6.76 -2.94
C GLY A 82 28.61 6.84 -2.21
N LYS A 83 28.70 7.74 -1.21
CA LYS A 83 29.85 7.84 -0.31
C LYS A 83 29.57 6.98 0.93
N SER A 84 30.44 6.01 1.21
CA SER A 84 30.40 5.18 2.42
C SER A 84 31.17 5.80 3.56
#